data_AF-A0AAV5T6I9-F1
#
_entry.id   AF-A0AAV5T6I9-F1
#
_cell.length_a   1.000
_cell.length_b   1.000
_cell.length_c   1.000
_cell.angle_alpha   90.00
_cell.angle_beta   90.00
_cell.angle_gamma   90.00
#
_symmetry.space_group_name_H-M   'P 1'
#
loop_
_entity.id
_entity.type
_entity.pdbx_description
1 polymer ?
#
loop_
_entity_poly.entity_id
_entity_poly.type
_entity_poly.pdbx_seq_one_letter_code
_entity_poly.pdbx_strand_id
1 'polypeptide(L)'
;QVQYEEGEYLAKHHKMKFFETSAVTGENVLDTFLMVAHEVNARLETGALKTMEGWEGIKPGTGRAQSICLSEADLTGSGPSSCSC
;
A
#
# COMPACT_ATOMS: atom_id res chain seq x y z
N GLN A 1 9.43 28.54 -1.22
CA GLN A 1 9.07 27.58 -2.27
C GLN A 1 10.36 27.21 -2.99
N VAL A 2 10.59 25.93 -3.26
CA VAL A 2 11.74 25.42 -4.01
C VAL A 2 11.30 25.22 -5.46
N GLN A 3 12.20 25.37 -6.43
CA GLN A 3 11.87 25.14 -7.84
C GLN A 3 11.75 23.65 -8.12
N TYR A 4 10.83 23.28 -9.02
CA TYR A 4 10.61 21.89 -9.44
C TYR A 4 11.94 21.23 -9.87
N GLU A 5 12.70 21.93 -10.72
CA GLU A 5 13.94 21.44 -11.31
C GLU A 5 15.03 21.18 -10.26
N GLU A 6 15.06 22.00 -9.20
CA GLU A 6 16.01 21.82 -8.10
C GLU A 6 15.71 20.53 -7.32
N GLY A 7 14.43 20.31 -6.99
CA GLY A 7 13.98 19.09 -6.32
C GLY A 7 14.23 17.84 -7.16
N GLU A 8 13.92 17.92 -8.45
CA GLU A 8 14.14 16.81 -9.39
C GLU A 8 15.64 16.50 -9.54
N TYR A 9 16.49 17.52 -9.66
CA TYR A 9 17.94 17.35 -9.78
C TYR A 9 18.53 16.68 -8.54
N LEU A 10 18.12 17.12 -7.35
CA LEU A 10 18.58 16.53 -6.09
C LEU A 10 18.19 15.05 -5.99
N ALA A 11 16.95 14.70 -6.32
CA ALA A 11 16.51 13.31 -6.29
C ALA A 11 17.30 12.44 -7.28
N LYS A 12 17.51 12.93 -8.52
CA LYS A 12 18.34 12.25 -9.53
C LYS A 12 19.77 12.02 -9.03
N HIS A 13 20.39 13.03 -8.42
CA HIS A 13 21.73 12.91 -7.84
C HIS A 13 21.82 11.81 -6.77
N HIS A 14 20.78 11.65 -5.96
CA HIS A 14 20.69 10.63 -4.92
C HIS A 14 20.03 9.31 -5.36
N LYS A 15 19.76 9.13 -6.66
CA LYS A 15 19.09 7.93 -7.23
C LYS A 15 17.72 7.65 -6.59
N MET A 16 16.98 8.70 -6.27
CA MET A 16 15.61 8.65 -5.76
C MET A 16 14.62 9.11 -6.84
N LYS A 17 13.36 8.68 -6.72
CA LYS A 17 12.26 9.21 -7.53
C LYS A 17 11.77 10.54 -6.92
N PHE A 18 11.30 11.45 -7.75
CA PHE A 18 10.76 12.76 -7.36
C PHE A 18 9.30 12.89 -7.77
N PHE A 19 8.47 13.43 -6.87
CA PHE A 19 7.05 13.67 -7.09
C PHE A 19 6.64 14.97 -6.38
N GLU A 20 5.94 15.86 -7.08
CA GLU A 20 5.20 16.94 -6.45
C GLU A 20 3.76 16.49 -6.23
N THR A 21 3.25 16.68 -5.02
CA THR A 21 1.88 16.32 -4.65
C THR A 21 1.21 17.48 -3.95
N SER A 22 -0.12 17.53 -4.03
CA SER A 22 -0.93 18.46 -3.25
C SER A 22 -2.01 17.69 -2.51
N ALA A 23 -1.85 17.59 -1.19
CA ALA A 23 -2.86 16.96 -0.33
C ALA A 23 -4.18 17.76 -0.27
N VAL A 24 -4.13 19.06 -0.61
CA VAL A 24 -5.30 19.95 -0.60
C VAL A 24 -6.16 19.72 -1.84
N THR A 25 -5.54 19.59 -3.01
CA THR A 25 -6.25 19.38 -4.29
C THR A 25 -6.38 17.89 -4.64
N GLY A 26 -5.61 17.02 -3.98
CA GLY A 26 -5.51 15.60 -4.29
C GLY A 26 -4.56 15.27 -5.45
N GLU A 27 -3.90 16.28 -6.04
CA GLU A 27 -3.02 16.07 -7.20
C GLU A 27 -1.82 15.18 -6.85
N ASN A 28 -1.60 14.18 -7.70
CA ASN A 28 -0.51 13.20 -7.65
C ASN A 28 -0.40 12.37 -6.36
N VAL A 29 -1.36 12.48 -5.44
CA VAL A 29 -1.31 11.75 -4.15
C VAL A 29 -1.40 10.24 -4.39
N LEU A 30 -2.48 9.78 -5.04
CA LEU A 30 -2.71 8.36 -5.30
C LEU A 30 -1.60 7.76 -6.16
N ASP A 31 -1.24 8.44 -7.25
CA ASP A 31 -0.21 7.96 -8.18
C ASP A 31 1.15 7.82 -7.50
N THR A 32 1.51 8.75 -6.60
CA THR A 32 2.74 8.66 -5.82
C THR A 32 2.73 7.42 -4.92
N PHE A 33 1.64 7.17 -4.19
CA PHE A 33 1.53 5.98 -3.35
C PHE A 33 1.58 4.68 -4.17
N LEU A 34 0.88 4.62 -5.30
CA LEU A 34 0.89 3.45 -6.19
C LEU A 34 2.29 3.20 -6.76
N MET A 35 2.98 4.23 -7.24
CA MET A 35 4.34 4.10 -7.77
C MET A 35 5.34 3.59 -6.73
N VAL A 36 5.23 4.05 -5.48
CA VAL A 36 6.07 3.57 -4.37
C VAL A 36 5.72 2.11 -4.04
N ALA A 37 4.43 1.77 -3.94
CA ALA A 37 3.98 0.41 -3.66
C ALA A 37 4.46 -0.58 -4.74
N HIS A 38 4.33 -0.23 -6.02
CA HIS A 38 4.81 -1.04 -7.13
C HIS A 38 6.33 -1.22 -7.11
N GLU A 39 7.09 -0.18 -6.83
CA GLU A 39 8.55 -0.26 -6.71
C GLU A 39 8.98 -1.21 -5.57
N VAL A 40 8.34 -1.08 -4.40
CA VAL A 40 8.62 -1.97 -3.25
C VAL A 40 8.27 -3.42 -3.59
N ASN A 41 7.11 -3.65 -4.23
CA ASN A 41 6.70 -5.00 -4.62
C ASN A 41 7.66 -5.62 -5.66
N ALA A 42 8.07 -4.86 -6.68
CA ALA A 42 9.05 -5.34 -7.67
C ALA A 42 10.39 -5.71 -7.03
N ARG A 43 10.85 -4.93 -6.03
CA ARG A 43 12.06 -5.26 -5.26
C ARG A 43 11.88 -6.48 -4.37
N LEU A 44 10.68 -6.73 -3.86
CA LEU A 44 10.36 -7.94 -3.11
C LEU A 44 10.39 -9.18 -4.03
N GLU A 45 9.77 -9.10 -5.21
CA GLU A 45 9.73 -10.17 -6.22
C GLU A 45 11.12 -10.55 -6.74
N THR A 46 12.00 -9.56 -6.93
CA THR A 46 13.40 -9.78 -7.32
C THR A 46 14.30 -10.23 -6.17
N GLY A 47 13.81 -10.20 -4.93
CA GLY A 47 14.56 -10.54 -3.72
C GLY A 47 15.56 -9.47 -3.27
N ALA A 48 15.52 -8.26 -3.87
CA ALA A 48 16.28 -7.09 -3.43
C ALA A 48 15.77 -6.54 -2.08
N LEU A 49 14.50 -6.76 -1.77
CA LEU A 49 13.91 -6.62 -0.43
C LEU A 49 13.43 -7.98 0.06
N LYS A 50 13.47 -8.20 1.37
CA LYS A 50 13.05 -9.44 2.03
C LYS A 50 12.42 -9.13 3.38
N THR A 51 11.51 -9.98 3.83
CA THR A 51 11.05 -9.96 5.22
C THR A 51 12.21 -10.34 6.15
N MET A 52 12.23 -9.74 7.34
CA MET A 52 13.25 -10.01 8.36
C MET A 52 12.54 -10.15 9.72
N GLU A 53 13.02 -11.07 10.55
CA GLU A 53 12.48 -11.25 11.90
C GLU A 53 12.65 -9.96 12.72
N GLY A 54 11.58 -9.53 13.39
CA GLY A 54 11.55 -8.28 14.15
C GLY A 54 11.48 -7.00 13.30
N TRP A 55 11.42 -7.10 11.97
CA TRP A 55 11.26 -5.95 11.09
C TRP A 55 9.83 -5.80 10.57
N GLU A 56 9.26 -4.62 10.81
CA GLU A 56 7.85 -4.33 10.54
C GLU A 56 7.60 -3.68 9.16
N GLY A 57 8.67 -3.40 8.39
CA GLY A 57 8.57 -2.69 7.11
C GLY A 57 7.95 -3.51 5.98
N ILE A 58 8.07 -4.83 6.00
CA ILE A 58 7.41 -5.76 5.09
C ILE A 58 6.90 -6.93 5.91
N LYS A 59 5.59 -7.18 5.84
CA LYS A 59 4.95 -8.32 6.48
C LYS A 59 4.32 -9.22 5.42
N PRO A 60 4.35 -10.55 5.61
CA PRO A 60 3.51 -11.42 4.80
C PRO A 60 2.05 -11.01 5.03
N GLY A 61 1.27 -10.99 3.94
CA GLY A 61 -0.17 -10.77 4.07
C GLY A 61 -0.75 -11.81 5.03
N THR A 62 -1.63 -11.38 5.92
CA THR A 62 -2.51 -12.31 6.62
C THR A 62 -3.26 -13.08 5.54
N GLY A 63 -3.03 -14.39 5.43
CA GLY A 63 -3.68 -15.24 4.42
C GLY A 63 -5.17 -14.92 4.34
N ARG A 64 -5.73 -14.88 3.12
CA ARG A 64 -7.10 -14.46 2.77
C ARG A 64 -7.94 -14.21 4.01
N ALA A 65 -8.16 -12.94 4.36
CA ALA A 65 -9.19 -12.60 5.31
C ALA A 65 -10.42 -13.40 4.90
N GLN A 66 -10.79 -14.40 5.71
CA GLN A 66 -12.10 -15.01 5.58
C GLN A 66 -13.03 -13.83 5.67
N SER A 67 -13.76 -13.57 4.59
CA SER A 67 -14.67 -12.44 4.45
C SER A 67 -15.32 -12.19 5.81
N ILE A 68 -14.98 -11.08 6.46
CA ILE A 68 -15.62 -10.70 7.71
C ILE A 68 -17.00 -10.21 7.28
N CYS A 69 -17.92 -11.15 7.09
CA CYS A 69 -19.31 -10.83 6.93
C CYS A 69 -19.76 -10.24 8.26
N LEU A 70 -19.93 -8.92 8.30
CA LEU A 70 -20.71 -8.27 9.34
C LEU A 70 -22.16 -8.68 9.09
N SER A 71 -22.54 -9.86 9.58
CA SER A 71 -23.95 -10.23 9.66
C SER A 71 -24.60 -9.31 10.67
N GLU A 72 -25.60 -8.53 10.24
CA GLU A 72 -26.51 -7.75 11.10
C GLU A 72 -27.40 -8.65 11.99
N ALA A 73 -26.90 -9.80 12.43
CA ALA A 73 -27.67 -10.89 13.02
C ALA A 73 -27.72 -10.84 14.57
N ASP A 74 -27.36 -9.71 15.19
CA ASP A 74 -27.57 -9.51 16.63
C ASP A 74 -28.91 -8.87 16.98
N LEU A 75 -29.84 -8.69 16.03
CA LEU A 75 -31.18 -8.22 16.35
C LEU A 75 -32.29 -9.27 16.31
N THR A 76 -32.25 -10.33 15.49
CA THR A 76 -33.28 -11.39 15.58
C THR A 76 -32.92 -12.69 14.85
N GLY A 77 -32.83 -13.81 15.56
CA GLY A 77 -33.40 -15.09 15.12
C GLY A 77 -32.58 -16.01 14.19
N SER A 78 -31.89 -16.98 14.79
CA SER A 78 -31.62 -18.37 14.38
C SER A 78 -31.88 -18.82 12.92
N GLY A 79 -30.81 -19.17 12.21
CA GLY A 79 -30.80 -20.12 11.09
C GLY A 79 -29.40 -20.31 10.48
N PRO A 80 -28.92 -21.55 10.20
CA PRO A 80 -27.61 -21.75 9.61
C PRO A 80 -27.69 -21.54 8.09
N SER A 81 -27.08 -20.46 7.58
CA SER A 81 -26.84 -20.31 6.14
C SER A 81 -25.48 -20.90 5.77
N SER A 82 -25.49 -22.03 5.05
CA SER A 82 -24.31 -22.49 4.33
C SER A 82 -24.28 -21.81 2.96
N CYS A 83 -23.24 -21.04 2.71
CA CYS A 83 -22.87 -20.66 1.35
C CYS A 83 -21.46 -21.16 1.07
N SER A 84 -21.34 -21.98 0.03
CA SER A 84 -20.10 -22.50 -0.53
C SER A 84 -20.07 -22.13 -2.00
N CYS A 85 -19.26 -21.13 -2.36
CA CYS A 85 -18.13 -21.21 -3.31
C CYS A 85 -17.56 -19.82 -3.60
#